data_AF-A0A7W1HKS8-F1
#
_entry.id   AF-A0A7W1HKS8-F1
#
_cell.length_a   1.000
_cell.length_b   1.000
_cell.length_c   1.000
_cell.angle_alpha   90.00
_cell.angle_beta   90.00
_cell.angle_gamma   90.00
#
_symmetry.space_group_name_H-M   'P 1'
#
loop_
_entity.id
_entity.type
_entity.pdbx_description
1 polymer ?
#
loop_
_entity_poly.entity_id
_entity_poly.type
_entity_poly.pdbx_seq_one_letter_code
_entity_poly.pdbx_strand_id
1 'polypeptide(L)'
;MPPPVGSLLGGGSVRIPKKYAGTDEKALNGNIRSLNAAAGSTEERPFVVSAVARATGVSEQALQAQQDSLRLRFGELCAINAIARGNTTKVKEIASLRSQGRSWTDLAKANGLSVATVAQVTRNASELTATTFSNNAERRKGGKRKLHEIGIRDKVRPGT
;
A
#
# COMPACT_ATOMS: atom_id res chain seq x y z
N MET A 1 20.94 44.86 -25.74
CA MET A 1 19.47 44.85 -25.53
C MET A 1 19.02 43.42 -25.31
N PRO A 2 18.39 43.07 -24.17
CA PRO A 2 17.64 41.83 -24.04
C PRO A 2 16.17 42.03 -24.48
N PRO A 3 15.46 41.01 -24.98
CA PRO A 3 14.00 41.01 -24.92
C PRO A 3 13.50 40.44 -23.57
N PRO A 4 12.41 41.00 -23.00
CA PRO A 4 11.89 40.63 -21.68
C PRO A 4 10.77 39.55 -21.72
N VAL A 5 10.67 38.86 -20.59
CA VAL A 5 9.58 38.05 -19.97
C VAL A 5 8.35 37.60 -20.77
N GLY A 6 8.02 36.32 -20.62
CA GLY A 6 6.67 35.79 -20.78
C GLY A 6 6.46 34.50 -19.98
N SER A 7 5.93 34.62 -18.76
CA SER A 7 5.36 33.50 -18.00
C SER A 7 4.22 32.86 -18.79
N LEU A 8 4.19 31.53 -18.92
CA LEU A 8 2.93 30.77 -18.99
C LEU A 8 3.17 29.28 -18.70
N LEU A 9 2.63 28.85 -17.55
CA LEU A 9 1.84 27.64 -17.35
C LEU A 9 2.08 26.46 -18.29
N GLY A 10 2.62 25.39 -17.72
CA GLY A 10 2.62 24.06 -18.33
C GLY A 10 3.14 23.03 -17.35
N GLY A 11 2.47 22.88 -16.20
CA GLY A 11 2.71 21.82 -15.23
C GLY A 11 2.32 20.46 -15.79
N GLY A 12 2.98 20.03 -16.86
CA GLY A 12 3.00 18.65 -17.33
C GLY A 12 4.04 17.91 -16.50
N SER A 13 3.61 17.27 -15.43
CA SER A 13 4.43 16.31 -14.70
C SER A 13 4.77 15.15 -15.64
N VAL A 14 5.85 15.32 -16.41
CA VAL A 14 6.48 14.23 -17.16
C VAL A 14 6.85 13.18 -16.13
N ARG A 15 6.22 12.00 -16.21
CA ARG A 15 6.57 10.84 -15.39
C ARG A 15 7.98 10.41 -15.80
N ILE A 16 8.98 10.97 -15.13
CA ILE A 16 10.38 10.57 -15.30
C ILE A 16 10.47 9.11 -14.82
N PRO A 17 10.91 8.15 -15.66
CA PRO A 17 11.25 6.82 -15.18
C PRO A 17 12.52 6.95 -14.33
N LYS A 18 12.30 7.10 -13.03
CA LYS A 18 13.34 7.20 -12.02
C LYS A 18 14.12 5.86 -12.01
N LYS A 19 15.36 5.83 -12.53
CA LYS A 19 16.33 4.72 -12.35
C LYS A 19 16.93 4.75 -10.94
N TYR A 20 16.56 3.85 -10.03
CA TYR A 20 17.01 3.92 -8.62
C TYR A 20 17.24 2.56 -7.94
N ALA A 21 18.07 1.70 -8.53
CA ALA A 21 18.32 0.35 -8.01
C ALA A 21 18.84 0.28 -6.55
N GLY A 22 19.49 1.32 -6.00
CA GLY A 22 19.97 1.34 -4.60
C GLY A 22 19.01 1.97 -3.58
N THR A 23 18.23 2.98 -3.98
CA THR A 23 17.25 3.64 -3.09
C THR A 23 15.92 2.90 -3.04
N ASP A 24 15.54 2.20 -4.11
CA ASP A 24 14.24 1.53 -4.20
C ASP A 24 14.16 0.29 -3.32
N GLU A 25 15.25 -0.48 -3.20
CA GLU A 25 15.30 -1.63 -2.28
C GLU A 25 15.29 -1.17 -0.81
N LYS A 26 15.94 -0.05 -0.50
CA LYS A 26 15.86 0.58 0.83
C LYS A 26 14.44 1.09 1.10
N ALA A 27 13.80 1.73 0.12
CA ALA A 27 12.42 2.19 0.22
C ALA A 27 11.44 1.03 0.40
N LEU A 28 11.60 -0.05 -0.38
CA LEU A 28 10.84 -1.29 -0.24
C LEU A 28 10.98 -1.86 1.17
N ASN A 29 12.20 -2.02 1.67
CA ASN A 29 12.45 -2.50 3.02
C ASN A 29 11.83 -1.58 4.09
N GLY A 30 11.85 -0.26 3.87
CA GLY A 30 11.14 0.71 4.71
C GLY A 30 9.64 0.46 4.75
N ASN A 31 9.01 0.33 3.58
CA ASN A 31 7.57 0.07 3.46
C ASN A 31 7.17 -1.28 4.08
N ILE A 32 7.99 -2.32 3.88
CA ILE A 32 7.79 -3.64 4.50
C ILE A 32 7.79 -3.50 6.03
N ARG A 33 8.76 -2.77 6.60
CA ARG A 33 8.82 -2.54 8.05
C ARG A 33 7.59 -1.77 8.55
N SER A 34 7.13 -0.74 7.84
CA SER A 34 5.93 0.01 8.19
C SER A 34 4.68 -0.86 8.20
N LEU A 35 4.47 -1.67 7.15
CA LEU A 35 3.34 -2.61 7.10
C LEU A 35 3.42 -3.66 8.21
N ASN A 36 4.62 -4.16 8.51
CA ASN A 36 4.83 -5.14 9.58
C ASN A 36 4.61 -4.54 10.97
N ALA A 37 4.95 -3.27 11.18
CA ALA A 37 4.67 -2.56 12.42
C ALA A 37 3.16 -2.34 12.61
N ALA A 38 2.47 -1.86 11.56
CA ALA A 38 1.03 -1.69 11.57
C ALA A 38 0.29 -3.02 11.78
N ALA A 39 0.73 -4.10 11.13
CA ALA A 39 0.14 -5.42 11.31
C ALA A 39 0.37 -6.01 12.72
N GLY A 40 1.34 -5.49 13.47
CA GLY A 40 1.58 -5.86 14.86
C GLY A 40 0.55 -5.26 15.82
N SER A 41 -0.16 -4.21 15.42
CA SER A 41 -1.27 -3.64 16.18
C SER A 41 -2.58 -4.35 15.83
N THR A 42 -3.27 -4.88 16.84
CA THR A 42 -4.56 -5.58 16.67
C THR A 42 -5.61 -4.71 15.97
N GLU A 43 -5.55 -3.40 16.17
CA GLU A 43 -6.49 -2.45 15.55
C GLU A 43 -6.16 -2.13 14.10
N GLU A 44 -4.87 -2.08 13.75
CA GLU A 44 -4.40 -1.71 12.41
C GLU A 44 -4.30 -2.92 11.46
N ARG A 45 -4.11 -4.13 12.00
CA ARG A 45 -4.02 -5.38 11.25
C ARG A 45 -5.10 -5.57 10.18
N PRO A 46 -6.41 -5.41 10.44
CA PRO A 46 -7.43 -5.59 9.39
C PRO A 46 -7.28 -4.59 8.24
N PHE A 47 -6.82 -3.36 8.52
CA PHE A 47 -6.56 -2.36 7.48
C PHE A 47 -5.35 -2.74 6.63
N VAL A 48 -4.30 -3.30 7.25
CA VAL A 48 -3.14 -3.83 6.52
C VAL A 48 -3.55 -4.96 5.59
N VAL A 49 -4.31 -5.94 6.07
CA VAL A 49 -4.75 -7.09 5.26
C VAL A 49 -5.54 -6.62 4.05
N SER A 50 -6.51 -5.73 4.26
CA SER A 50 -7.34 -5.20 3.17
C SER A 50 -6.54 -4.34 2.18
N ALA A 51 -5.60 -3.54 2.67
CA ALA A 51 -4.75 -2.72 1.82
C ALA A 51 -3.79 -3.56 0.96
N VAL A 52 -3.18 -4.60 1.55
CA VAL A 52 -2.31 -5.53 0.83
C VAL A 52 -3.11 -6.33 -0.21
N ALA A 53 -4.32 -6.78 0.15
CA ALA A 53 -5.22 -7.46 -0.79
C ALA A 53 -5.51 -6.60 -2.02
N ARG A 54 -5.89 -5.34 -1.81
CA ARG A 54 -6.16 -4.38 -2.90
C ARG A 54 -4.92 -4.06 -3.73
N ALA A 55 -3.77 -3.86 -3.09
CA ALA A 55 -2.54 -3.49 -3.77
C ALA A 55 -1.96 -4.62 -4.63
N THR A 56 -2.18 -5.88 -4.22
CA THR A 56 -1.63 -7.07 -4.90
C THR A 56 -2.65 -7.81 -5.76
N GLY A 57 -3.94 -7.50 -5.62
CA GLY A 57 -5.03 -8.19 -6.31
C GLY A 57 -5.35 -9.58 -5.73
N VAL A 58 -4.77 -9.94 -4.58
CA VAL A 58 -4.98 -11.22 -3.90
C VAL A 58 -6.11 -11.08 -2.88
N SER A 59 -6.94 -12.11 -2.71
CA SER A 59 -7.99 -12.07 -1.69
C SER A 59 -7.41 -12.08 -0.28
N GLU A 60 -8.11 -11.45 0.66
CA GLU A 60 -7.71 -11.42 2.07
C GLU A 60 -7.57 -12.84 2.65
N GLN A 61 -8.47 -13.76 2.27
CA GLN A 61 -8.41 -15.17 2.64
C GLN A 61 -7.14 -15.87 2.12
N ALA A 62 -6.74 -15.59 0.87
CA ALA A 62 -5.51 -16.16 0.32
C ALA A 62 -4.26 -15.57 0.99
N LEU A 63 -4.27 -14.28 1.33
CA LEU A 63 -3.18 -13.67 2.11
C LEU A 63 -3.05 -14.30 3.49
N GLN A 64 -4.17 -14.56 4.18
CA GLN A 64 -4.16 -15.22 5.48
C GLN A 64 -3.64 -16.67 5.36
N ALA A 65 -4.10 -17.43 4.36
CA ALA A 65 -3.61 -18.77 4.10
C ALA A 65 -2.10 -18.80 3.76
N GLN A 66 -1.61 -17.82 3.02
CA GLN A 66 -0.18 -17.66 2.74
C GLN A 66 0.61 -17.28 4.00
N GLN A 67 0.06 -16.44 4.87
CA GLN A 67 0.66 -16.11 6.16
C GLN A 67 0.83 -17.35 7.03
N ASP A 68 -0.22 -18.17 7.12
CA ASP A 68 -0.20 -19.38 7.94
C ASP A 68 0.74 -20.44 7.35
N SER A 69 0.77 -20.58 6.03
CA SER A 69 1.63 -21.56 5.33
C SER A 69 3.11 -21.16 5.29
N LEU A 70 3.43 -19.88 5.14
CA LEU A 70 4.80 -19.39 4.95
C LEU A 70 5.41 -18.78 6.22
N ARG A 71 4.58 -18.52 7.24
CA ARG A 71 4.96 -17.83 8.49
C ARG A 71 5.65 -16.48 8.27
N LEU A 72 5.34 -15.82 7.15
CA LEU A 72 5.86 -14.51 6.80
C LEU A 72 4.96 -13.39 7.31
N ARG A 73 5.52 -12.18 7.45
CA ARG A 73 4.72 -11.00 7.84
C ARG A 73 4.04 -10.36 6.62
N PHE A 74 2.98 -9.60 6.84
CA PHE A 74 2.17 -9.02 5.75
C PHE A 74 2.95 -8.10 4.81
N GLY A 75 3.97 -7.37 5.29
CA GLY A 75 4.82 -6.56 4.41
C GLY A 75 5.62 -7.41 3.44
N GLU A 76 6.18 -8.54 3.90
CA GLU A 76 6.91 -9.47 3.03
C GLU A 76 5.95 -10.18 2.05
N LEU A 77 4.78 -10.61 2.53
CA LEU A 77 3.74 -11.16 1.67
C LEU A 77 3.29 -10.16 0.62
N CYS A 78 3.19 -8.87 0.94
CA CYS A 78 2.86 -7.83 -0.03
C CYS A 78 3.91 -7.74 -1.14
N ALA A 79 5.19 -7.70 -0.77
CA ALA A 79 6.29 -7.64 -1.73
C ALA A 79 6.34 -8.91 -2.61
N ILE A 80 6.19 -10.09 -2.00
CA ILE A 80 6.20 -11.37 -2.70
C ILE A 80 5.02 -11.49 -3.66
N ASN A 81 3.80 -11.14 -3.23
CA ASN A 81 2.62 -11.17 -4.11
C ASN A 81 2.71 -10.13 -5.24
N ALA A 82 3.31 -8.98 -4.99
CA ALA A 82 3.57 -7.99 -6.03
C ALA A 82 4.54 -8.54 -7.10
N ILE A 83 5.59 -9.25 -6.69
CA ILE A 83 6.53 -9.90 -7.62
C ILE A 83 5.86 -11.09 -8.34
N ALA A 84 5.07 -11.89 -7.61
CA ALA A 84 4.36 -13.03 -8.13
C ALA A 84 3.16 -12.66 -9.01
N ARG A 85 2.73 -11.39 -8.97
CA ARG A 85 1.52 -10.87 -9.65
C ARG A 85 0.26 -11.69 -9.30
N GLY A 86 0.14 -12.08 -8.03
CA GLY A 86 -0.98 -12.89 -7.52
C GLY A 86 -0.91 -14.40 -7.84
N ASN A 87 0.16 -14.89 -8.49
CA ASN A 87 0.33 -16.33 -8.73
C ASN A 87 0.83 -17.05 -7.46
N THR A 88 -0.03 -17.86 -6.86
CA THR A 88 0.23 -18.56 -5.59
C THR A 88 1.40 -19.57 -5.65
N THR A 89 1.66 -20.21 -6.78
CA THR A 89 2.81 -21.11 -6.96
C THR A 89 4.10 -20.32 -6.89
N LYS A 90 4.16 -19.17 -7.60
CA LYS A 90 5.32 -18.27 -7.56
C LYS A 90 5.55 -17.64 -6.19
N VAL A 91 4.49 -17.38 -5.43
CA VAL A 91 4.62 -16.85 -4.06
C VAL A 91 5.48 -17.79 -3.20
N LYS A 92 5.25 -19.10 -3.26
CA LYS A 92 6.04 -20.09 -2.50
C LYS A 92 7.50 -20.13 -2.98
N GLU A 93 7.71 -20.09 -4.29
CA GLU A 93 9.05 -20.08 -4.89
C GLU A 93 9.84 -18.82 -4.49
N ILE A 94 9.25 -17.64 -4.63
CA ILE A 94 9.87 -16.36 -4.27
C ILE A 94 10.12 -16.29 -2.75
N ALA A 95 9.21 -16.79 -1.93
CA ALA A 95 9.40 -16.90 -0.48
C ALA A 95 10.61 -17.79 -0.13
N SER A 96 10.73 -18.94 -0.81
CA SER A 96 11.88 -19.85 -0.64
C SER A 96 13.18 -19.18 -1.05
N LEU A 97 13.23 -18.57 -2.24
CA LEU A 97 14.42 -17.84 -2.71
C LEU A 97 14.79 -16.66 -1.78
N ARG A 98 13.80 -15.98 -1.21
CA ARG A 98 14.04 -14.91 -0.23
C ARG A 98 14.65 -15.46 1.06
N SER A 99 14.20 -16.62 1.52
CA SER A 99 14.77 -17.31 2.70
C SER A 99 16.21 -17.78 2.48
N GLN A 100 16.59 -18.06 1.22
CA GLN A 100 17.97 -18.38 0.82
C GLN A 100 18.89 -17.14 0.73
N GLY A 101 18.39 -15.94 1.07
CA GLY A 101 19.18 -14.72 1.10
C GLY A 101 19.18 -13.92 -0.21
N ARG A 102 18.35 -14.29 -1.19
CA ARG A 102 18.25 -13.55 -2.45
C ARG A 102 17.65 -12.16 -2.23
N SER A 103 18.21 -11.15 -2.88
CA SER A 103 17.77 -9.75 -2.76
C SER A 103 16.41 -9.53 -3.41
N TRP A 104 15.67 -8.51 -2.97
CA TRP A 104 14.39 -8.16 -3.61
C TRP A 104 14.59 -7.71 -5.05
N THR A 105 15.72 -7.06 -5.32
CA THR A 105 16.11 -6.63 -6.66
C THR A 105 16.28 -7.81 -7.60
N ASP A 106 16.95 -8.88 -7.16
CA ASP A 106 17.16 -10.07 -7.99
C ASP A 106 15.86 -10.87 -8.20
N LEU A 107 15.03 -10.96 -7.16
CA LEU A 107 13.72 -11.63 -7.25
C LEU A 107 12.77 -10.91 -8.22
N ALA A 108 12.75 -9.57 -8.18
CA ALA A 108 11.96 -8.76 -9.11
C ALA A 108 12.47 -8.94 -10.54
N LYS A 109 13.79 -8.81 -10.76
CA LYS A 109 14.41 -8.97 -12.08
C LYS A 109 14.15 -10.36 -12.68
N ALA A 110 14.28 -11.42 -11.87
CA ALA A 110 14.00 -12.79 -12.30
C ALA A 110 12.55 -13.00 -12.76
N ASN A 111 11.62 -12.14 -12.32
CA ASN A 111 10.21 -12.17 -12.70
C ASN A 111 9.84 -11.07 -13.72
N GLY A 112 10.83 -10.40 -14.34
CA GLY A 112 10.61 -9.35 -15.34
C GLY A 112 10.05 -8.05 -14.76
N LEU A 113 10.23 -7.81 -13.46
CA LEU A 113 9.78 -6.63 -12.75
C LEU A 113 10.96 -5.78 -12.26
N SER A 114 10.72 -4.49 -12.05
CA SER A 114 11.66 -3.62 -11.36
C SER A 114 11.37 -3.60 -9.86
N VAL A 115 12.41 -3.50 -9.04
CA VAL A 115 12.24 -3.33 -7.58
C VAL A 115 11.48 -2.03 -7.25
N ALA A 116 11.58 -1.00 -8.11
CA ALA A 116 10.80 0.23 -7.99
C ALA A 116 9.29 -0.03 -8.07
N THR A 117 8.86 -0.88 -9.01
CA THR A 117 7.45 -1.28 -9.15
C THR A 117 6.97 -2.00 -7.89
N VAL A 118 7.78 -2.91 -7.35
CA VAL A 118 7.47 -3.62 -6.11
C VAL A 118 7.36 -2.62 -4.95
N ALA A 119 8.34 -1.73 -4.79
CA ALA A 119 8.36 -0.69 -3.78
C ALA A 119 7.14 0.23 -3.86
N GLN A 120 6.69 0.58 -5.07
CA GLN A 120 5.49 1.38 -5.29
C GLN A 120 4.21 0.65 -4.86
N VAL A 121 4.07 -0.64 -5.17
CA VAL A 121 2.93 -1.43 -4.69
C VAL A 121 2.91 -1.50 -3.17
N THR A 122 4.06 -1.74 -2.54
CA THR A 122 4.17 -1.79 -1.08
C THR A 122 3.91 -0.43 -0.43
N ARG A 123 4.35 0.65 -1.07
CA ARG A 123 4.06 2.02 -0.66
C ARG A 123 2.56 2.32 -0.70
N ASN A 124 1.89 1.98 -1.81
CA ASN A 124 0.45 2.17 -1.95
C ASN A 124 -0.33 1.42 -0.86
N ALA A 125 0.08 0.18 -0.54
CA ALA A 125 -0.52 -0.57 0.56
C ALA A 125 -0.31 0.11 1.93
N SER A 126 0.88 0.64 2.18
CA SER A 126 1.20 1.39 3.41
C SER A 126 0.38 2.67 3.54
N GLU A 127 0.32 3.47 2.47
CA GLU A 127 -0.47 4.70 2.42
C GLU A 127 -1.96 4.39 2.60
N LEU A 128 -2.50 3.38 1.92
CA LEU A 128 -3.90 2.97 2.05
C LEU A 128 -4.22 2.48 3.47
N THR A 129 -3.30 1.75 4.11
CA THR A 129 -3.44 1.35 5.51
C THR A 129 -3.56 2.59 6.40
N ALA A 130 -2.61 3.52 6.28
CA ALA A 130 -2.57 4.74 7.08
C ALA A 130 -3.83 5.59 6.88
N THR A 131 -4.23 5.86 5.63
CA THR A 131 -5.42 6.65 5.32
C THR A 131 -6.70 5.99 5.84
N THR A 132 -6.87 4.68 5.65
CA THR A 132 -8.09 3.99 6.08
C THR A 132 -8.17 3.91 7.61
N PHE A 133 -7.04 3.68 8.29
CA PHE A 133 -6.97 3.68 9.73
C PHE A 133 -7.24 5.07 10.31
N SER A 134 -6.60 6.13 9.79
CA SER A 134 -6.85 7.52 10.20
C SER A 134 -8.31 7.91 10.03
N ASN A 135 -8.92 7.62 8.87
CA ASN A 135 -10.35 7.89 8.63
C ASN A 135 -11.26 7.15 9.63
N ASN A 136 -10.90 5.92 10.00
CA ASN A 136 -11.66 5.15 10.98
C ASN A 136 -11.48 5.69 12.42
N ALA A 137 -10.26 6.12 12.77
CA ALA A 137 -9.97 6.75 14.04
C ALA A 137 -10.71 8.09 14.22
N GLU A 138 -10.79 8.91 13.16
CA GLU A 138 -11.58 10.15 13.16
C GLU A 138 -13.07 9.88 13.35
N ARG A 139 -13.62 8.86 12.67
CA ARG A 139 -15.02 8.43 12.86
C ARG A 139 -15.29 8.01 14.30
N ARG A 140 -14.37 7.24 14.91
CA ARG A 140 -14.45 6.79 16.32
C ARG A 140 -14.35 7.93 17.33
N LYS A 141 -13.55 8.97 17.04
CA LYS A 141 -13.41 10.18 17.89
C LYS A 141 -14.59 11.16 17.79
N GLY A 142 -15.60 10.87 16.97
CA GLY A 142 -16.84 11.63 16.92
C GLY A 142 -17.09 12.34 15.60
N GLY A 143 -17.25 11.58 14.52
CA GLY A 143 -17.95 12.04 13.30
C GLY A 143 -19.42 12.48 13.52
N LYS A 144 -19.86 12.64 14.77
CA LYS A 144 -21.16 13.17 15.17
C LYS A 144 -21.26 14.70 15.18
N ARG A 145 -20.17 15.46 14.99
CA ARG A 145 -20.23 16.94 15.04
C ARG A 145 -20.48 17.65 13.71
N LYS A 146 -20.27 17.02 12.55
CA LYS A 146 -20.55 17.67 11.25
C LYS A 146 -21.98 17.52 10.74
N LEU A 147 -22.77 16.56 11.24
CA LEU A 147 -24.19 16.44 10.87
C LEU A 147 -25.10 17.46 11.59
N HIS A 148 -24.67 18.02 12.71
CA HIS A 148 -25.39 19.12 13.39
C HIS A 148 -24.97 20.52 12.88
N GLU A 149 -23.79 20.67 12.26
CA GLU A 149 -23.33 21.94 11.69
C GLU A 149 -23.76 22.15 10.23
N ILE A 150 -23.93 21.08 9.46
CA ILE A 150 -24.60 21.15 8.15
C ILE A 150 -26.09 21.07 8.48
N GLY A 151 -26.79 22.21 8.57
CA GLY A 151 -28.18 22.35 9.00
C GLY A 151 -29.23 21.58 8.20
N ILE A 152 -29.10 20.26 8.10
CA ILE A 152 -30.15 19.35 7.66
C ILE A 152 -31.03 19.13 8.88
N ARG A 153 -31.92 20.09 9.06
CA ARG A 153 -33.08 20.02 9.94
C ARG A 153 -33.75 18.66 9.70
N ASP A 154 -33.69 17.79 10.71
CA ASP A 154 -34.44 16.55 10.74
C ASP A 154 -35.92 16.92 10.54
N LYS A 155 -36.43 16.74 9.31
CA LYS A 155 -37.85 16.92 9.01
C LYS A 155 -38.55 15.68 9.55
N VAL A 156 -38.66 15.60 10.88
CA VAL A 156 -39.67 14.76 11.50
C VAL A 156 -41.01 15.45 11.26
N ARG A 157 -41.72 14.91 10.28
CA ARG A 157 -43.12 15.23 9.95
C ARG A 157 -43.97 15.04 11.22
N PRO A 158 -44.74 16.03 11.70
CA PRO A 158 -45.82 15.73 12.62
C PRO A 158 -47.00 15.21 11.80
N GLY A 159 -47.31 13.92 11.92
CA GLY A 159 -48.57 13.32 11.51
C GLY A 159 -49.12 12.58 12.72
N THR A 160 -50.05 13.22 13.42
CA THR A 160 -51.49 12.86 13.54
C THR A 160 -51.72 11.68 14.45
#